data_AF-J9DM68-F1
#
_entry.id   AF-J9DM68-F1
#
_cell.length_a   1.000
_cell.length_b   1.000
_cell.length_c   1.000
_cell.angle_alpha   90.00
_cell.angle_beta   90.00
_cell.angle_gamma   90.00
#
_symmetry.space_group_name_H-M   'P 1'
#
loop_
_entity.id
_entity.type
_entity.pdbx_description
1 polymer ?
#
loop_
_entity_poly.entity_id
_entity_poly.type
_entity_poly.pdbx_seq_one_letter_code
_entity_poly.pdbx_strand_id
1 'polypeptide(L)'
;MIPTTDLIDTARMPLCTYTVRRDSITGKTVSFATIGEPVFHVWQCESDTFSILVHSCFVDDGNGREKSFLLMNAVAQLNLQLYLI
;
A
#
# COMPACT_ATOMS: atom_id res chain seq x y z
N MET A 1 21.69 -5.22 -41.42
CA MET A 1 21.40 -4.40 -40.24
C MET A 1 20.21 -5.05 -39.55
N ILE A 2 20.37 -5.57 -38.34
CA ILE A 2 19.28 -6.18 -37.58
C ILE A 2 18.58 -5.03 -36.85
N PRO A 3 17.27 -4.80 -37.06
CA PRO A 3 16.57 -3.75 -36.33
C PRO A 3 16.57 -4.11 -34.85
N THR A 4 16.96 -3.15 -34.00
CA THR A 4 16.68 -3.23 -32.57
C THR A 4 15.20 -2.95 -32.40
N THR A 5 14.43 -3.99 -32.13
CA THR A 5 13.05 -3.82 -31.67
C THR A 5 13.14 -3.21 -30.28
N ASP A 6 12.83 -1.92 -30.15
CA ASP A 6 12.55 -1.33 -28.85
C ASP A 6 11.43 -2.17 -28.24
N LEU A 7 11.68 -2.72 -27.04
CA LEU A 7 10.63 -3.36 -26.24
C LEU A 7 9.67 -2.24 -25.85
N ILE A 8 8.65 -2.02 -26.69
CA ILE A 8 7.55 -1.15 -26.35
C ILE A 8 6.85 -1.84 -25.19
N ASP A 9 7.06 -1.32 -24.00
CA ASP A 9 6.34 -1.68 -22.79
C ASP A 9 4.87 -1.27 -22.96
N THR A 10 4.12 -2.08 -23.72
CA THR A 10 2.69 -1.90 -23.94
C THR A 10 1.87 -2.41 -22.77
N ALA A 11 2.52 -2.93 -21.70
CA ALA A 11 1.82 -3.34 -20.50
C ALA A 11 1.33 -2.07 -19.79
N ARG A 12 0.05 -1.75 -19.99
CA ARG A 12 -0.58 -0.67 -19.24
C ARG A 12 -0.52 -1.03 -17.75
N MET A 13 0.23 -0.24 -16.98
CA MET A 13 0.29 -0.36 -15.53
C MET A 13 -1.13 -0.36 -14.96
N PRO A 14 -1.49 -1.32 -14.09
CA PRO A 14 -2.83 -1.37 -13.54
C PRO A 14 -3.08 -0.20 -12.58
N LEU A 15 -4.35 0.16 -12.42
CA LEU A 15 -4.74 1.07 -11.36
C LEU A 15 -4.65 0.33 -10.03
N CYS A 16 -3.89 0.87 -9.09
CA CYS A 16 -3.80 0.36 -7.72
C CYS A 16 -4.35 1.38 -6.73
N THR A 17 -5.04 0.89 -5.70
CA THR A 17 -5.68 1.68 -4.67
C THR A 17 -5.19 1.26 -3.29
N TYR A 18 -5.18 2.23 -2.36
CA TYR A 18 -4.83 2.04 -0.96
C TYR A 18 -5.99 2.52 -0.10
N THR A 19 -6.40 1.70 0.87
CA THR A 19 -7.47 2.03 1.82
C THR A 19 -7.11 1.58 3.23
N VAL A 20 -7.64 2.30 4.22
CA VAL A 20 -7.58 1.91 5.63
C VAL A 20 -8.98 1.47 6.05
N ARG A 21 -9.10 0.27 6.64
CA ARG A 21 -10.38 -0.36 6.94
C ARG A 21 -10.44 -0.84 8.39
N ARG A 22 -11.64 -0.88 8.96
CA ARG A 22 -11.90 -1.39 10.32
C ARG A 22 -12.45 -2.81 10.27
N ASP A 23 -12.21 -3.57 11.34
CA ASP A 23 -12.73 -4.93 11.61
C ASP A 23 -12.19 -6.04 10.69
N SER A 24 -12.01 -5.78 9.39
CA SER A 24 -11.48 -6.75 8.42
C SER A 24 -10.93 -6.07 7.15
N ILE A 25 -10.26 -6.87 6.29
CA ILE A 25 -9.79 -6.46 4.96
C ILE A 25 -10.93 -6.07 3.99
N THR A 26 -12.16 -6.53 4.25
CA THR A 26 -13.36 -6.18 3.49
C THR A 26 -14.24 -5.18 4.24
N GLY A 27 -13.81 -4.74 5.42
CA GLY A 27 -14.58 -3.88 6.30
C GLY A 27 -14.78 -2.46 5.76
N LYS A 28 -15.35 -1.60 6.58
CA LYS A 28 -15.63 -0.22 6.17
C LYS A 28 -14.33 0.58 6.08
N THR A 29 -14.17 1.36 5.01
CA THR A 29 -13.08 2.33 4.88
C THR A 29 -13.25 3.44 5.91
N VAL A 30 -12.18 3.77 6.62
CA VAL A 30 -12.16 4.78 7.67
C VAL A 30 -11.09 5.83 7.39
N SER A 31 -11.38 7.06 7.80
CA SER A 31 -10.43 8.17 7.77
C SER A 31 -9.86 8.48 9.16
N PHE A 32 -10.47 7.93 10.22
CA PHE A 32 -10.11 8.17 11.61
C PHE A 32 -10.19 6.86 12.40
N ALA A 33 -9.25 6.67 13.31
CA ALA A 33 -9.20 5.54 14.24
C ALA A 33 -8.75 6.04 15.62
N THR A 34 -9.12 5.28 16.65
CA THR A 34 -8.72 5.58 18.02
C THR A 34 -7.32 5.02 18.29
N ILE A 35 -6.55 5.67 19.16
CA ILE A 35 -5.27 5.14 19.63
C ILE A 35 -5.49 3.74 20.25
N GLY A 36 -4.68 2.77 19.84
CA GLY A 36 -4.81 1.37 20.25
C GLY A 36 -5.89 0.56 19.51
N GLU A 37 -6.65 1.18 18.62
CA GLU A 37 -7.63 0.51 17.77
C GLU A 37 -6.93 -0.10 16.54
N PRO A 38 -7.09 -1.41 16.28
CA PRO A 38 -6.46 -2.03 15.12
C PRO A 38 -7.15 -1.59 13.82
N VAL A 39 -6.35 -1.29 12.80
CA VAL A 39 -6.80 -1.00 11.44
C VAL A 39 -6.11 -1.88 10.41
N PHE A 40 -6.78 -2.09 9.29
CA PHE A 40 -6.32 -2.90 8.18
C PHE A 40 -5.89 -1.99 7.04
N HIS A 41 -4.64 -2.07 6.65
CA HIS A 41 -4.12 -1.38 5.48
C HIS A 41 -4.24 -2.30 4.27
N VAL A 42 -4.98 -1.86 3.26
CA VAL A 42 -5.35 -2.71 2.11
C VAL A 42 -4.87 -2.05 0.83
N TRP A 43 -4.00 -2.73 0.11
CA TRP A 43 -3.55 -2.36 -1.22
C TRP A 43 -4.12 -3.34 -2.25
N GLN A 44 -4.72 -2.82 -3.32
CA GLN A 44 -5.36 -3.64 -4.34
C GLN A 44 -5.13 -3.06 -5.73
N CYS A 45 -4.82 -3.91 -6.70
CA CYS A 45 -4.70 -3.53 -8.10
C CYS A 45 -5.80 -4.17 -8.95
N GLU A 46 -6.27 -3.45 -9.96
CA GLU A 46 -7.24 -3.95 -10.93
C GLU A 46 -6.52 -4.78 -12.02
N SER A 47 -5.91 -5.89 -11.61
CA SER A 47 -5.23 -6.81 -12.52
C SER A 47 -5.09 -8.21 -11.93
N ASP A 48 -5.26 -9.21 -12.78
CA ASP A 48 -5.02 -10.61 -12.45
C ASP A 48 -3.57 -11.04 -12.72
N THR A 49 -2.79 -10.22 -13.43
CA THR A 49 -1.40 -10.52 -13.84
C THR A 49 -0.36 -9.70 -13.09
N PHE A 50 -0.74 -8.53 -12.56
CA PHE A 50 0.15 -7.61 -11.87
C PHE A 50 -0.27 -7.45 -10.41
N SER A 51 0.70 -7.35 -9.50
CA SER A 51 0.49 -7.13 -8.08
C SER A 51 1.31 -5.95 -7.57
N ILE A 52 1.00 -5.50 -6.35
CA ILE A 52 1.70 -4.40 -5.70
C ILE A 52 2.67 -4.93 -4.64
N LEU A 53 3.92 -4.46 -4.75
CA LEU A 53 4.92 -4.61 -3.70
C LEU A 53 5.06 -3.25 -3.02
N VAL A 54 4.72 -3.21 -1.72
CA VAL A 54 5.04 -2.06 -0.88
C VAL A 54 6.50 -2.21 -0.48
N HIS A 55 7.30 -1.16 -0.63
CA HIS A 55 8.73 -1.19 -0.28
C HIS A 55 9.02 -0.38 1.00
N SER A 56 8.36 0.76 1.15
CA SER A 56 8.57 1.67 2.27
C SER A 56 7.27 2.39 2.58
N CYS A 57 6.84 2.31 3.84
CA CYS A 57 5.68 3.05 4.34
C CYS A 57 6.16 4.05 5.39
N PHE A 58 5.59 5.25 5.36
CA PHE A 58 5.93 6.35 6.25
C PHE A 58 4.65 6.94 6.83
N VAL A 59 4.67 7.21 8.13
CA VAL A 59 3.64 8.01 8.78
C VAL A 59 4.19 9.40 9.02
N ASP A 60 3.40 10.41 8.68
CA ASP A 60 3.72 11.82 8.87
C ASP A 60 2.71 12.40 9.86
N ASP A 61 3.22 13.00 10.95
CA ASP A 61 2.41 13.64 11.99
C ASP A 61 1.98 15.06 11.60
N GLY A 62 2.40 15.54 10.42
CA GLY A 62 2.14 16.87 9.91
C GLY A 62 2.98 17.97 10.56
N ASN A 63 3.85 17.63 11.51
CA ASN A 63 4.68 18.59 12.26
C ASN A 63 6.09 18.76 11.66
N GLY A 64 6.33 18.15 10.49
CA GLY A 64 7.59 18.25 9.75
C GLY A 64 8.77 17.57 10.44
N ARG A 65 8.51 16.74 11.47
CA ARG A 65 9.51 15.93 12.16
C ARG A 65 9.50 14.50 11.66
N GLU A 66 10.55 13.77 12.04
CA GLU A 66 10.99 12.46 11.56
C GLU A 66 9.85 11.51 11.17
N LYS A 67 9.86 11.05 9.91
CA LYS A 67 8.95 10.02 9.41
C LYS A 67 9.33 8.70 10.05
N SER A 68 8.42 8.10 10.81
CA SER A 68 8.63 6.75 11.34
C SER A 68 8.70 5.77 10.17
N PHE A 69 9.87 5.16 10.00
CA PHE A 69 10.13 4.22 8.93
C PHE A 69 9.57 2.85 9.30
N LEU A 70 8.73 2.33 8.42
CA LEU A 70 8.26 0.96 8.55
C LEU A 70 8.76 0.16 7.36
N LEU A 71 9.68 -0.77 7.65
CA LEU A 71 10.09 -1.80 6.69
C LEU A 71 8.93 -2.76 6.50
N MET A 72 8.32 -2.70 5.31
CA MET A 72 7.27 -3.62 4.90
C MET A 72 7.69 -4.23 3.59
N ASN A 73 8.42 -5.33 3.66
CA ASN A 73 8.70 -6.20 2.52
C ASN A 73 7.58 -7.23 2.42
N ALA A 74 6.38 -6.79 2.01
CA ALA A 74 5.23 -7.69 1.94
C ALA A 74 4.35 -7.47 0.71
N VAL A 75 3.85 -8.59 0.19
CA VAL A 75 2.78 -8.63 -0.80
C VAL A 75 1.45 -8.48 -0.05
N ALA A 76 0.58 -7.61 -0.58
CA ALA A 76 -0.62 -7.07 0.06
C ALA A 76 -1.48 -8.08 0.85
N GLN A 77 -1.20 -8.25 2.14
CA GLN A 77 -2.08 -8.82 3.17
C GLN A 77 -1.31 -8.77 4.50
N LEU A 78 -1.16 -7.58 5.10
CA LEU A 78 -0.74 -7.51 6.51
C LEU A 78 -1.70 -6.70 7.34
N ASN A 79 -2.09 -7.32 8.46
CA ASN A 79 -2.51 -6.66 9.67
C ASN A 79 -1.36 -5.80 10.17
N LEU A 80 -1.38 -4.54 9.74
CA LEU A 80 -0.51 -3.54 10.28
C LEU A 80 -1.15 -3.05 11.58
N GLN A 81 -0.89 -3.79 12.65
CA GLN A 81 -1.06 -3.28 14.00
C GLN A 81 0.03 -2.22 14.22
N LEU A 82 -0.05 -1.10 13.48
CA LEU A 82 0.60 0.12 13.91
C LEU A 82 -0.06 0.46 15.23
N TYR A 83 0.60 0.10 16.31
CA TYR A 83 0.44 0.82 17.55
C TYR A 83 0.86 2.25 17.22
N LEU A 84 -0.12 3.10 16.91
CA LEU A 84 -0.05 4.53 17.12
C LEU A 84 0.27 4.69 18.61
N ILE A 85 1.56 4.78 18.95
CA ILE A 85 2.04 5.22 20.27
C ILE A 85 2.65 6.60 20.07
#